data_AF-M7ZJN0-F1
#
_entry.id   AF-M7ZJN0-F1
#
_cell.length_a   1.000
_cell.length_b   1.000
_cell.length_c   1.000
_cell.angle_alpha   90.00
_cell.angle_beta   90.00
_cell.angle_gamma   90.00
#
_symmetry.space_group_name_H-M   'P 1'
#
loop_
_entity.id
_entity.type
_entity.pdbx_description
1 polymer ?
#
loop_
_entity_poly.entity_id
_entity_poly.type
_entity_poly.pdbx_seq_one_letter_code
_entity_poly.pdbx_strand_id
1 'polypeptide(L)'
;MPLLPPPPPPTAAPRGRRGARRRRRSKRRNWAALPLDVMLYVLHKLDDVELMFGGPARVCRSWHDAVCEPELWRRIDMRGRSLCFRETVSLKNMAQLSIWFSAGQCREFFGQHDVDNELLLFLADRHN
;
A
#
# COMPACT_ATOMS: atom_id res chain seq x y z
N MET A 1 42.32 -27.68 56.27
CA MET A 1 41.97 -26.98 55.01
C MET A 1 40.46 -27.05 54.84
N PRO A 2 39.67 -26.04 55.22
CA PRO A 2 38.23 -26.06 55.00
C PRO A 2 37.92 -25.64 53.56
N LEU A 3 37.14 -26.46 52.85
CA LEU A 3 36.70 -26.25 51.48
C LEU A 3 35.65 -25.14 51.43
N LEU A 4 35.86 -24.14 50.55
CA LEU A 4 34.90 -23.07 50.29
C LEU A 4 33.61 -23.62 49.66
N PRO A 5 32.42 -23.11 50.06
CA PRO A 5 31.16 -23.51 49.43
C PRO A 5 31.05 -22.98 47.99
N PRO A 6 30.33 -23.71 47.10
CA PRO A 6 30.19 -23.32 45.71
C PRO A 6 29.34 -22.05 45.55
N PRO A 7 29.58 -21.24 44.49
CA PRO A 7 28.84 -20.02 44.25
C PRO A 7 27.37 -20.30 43.90
N PRO A 8 26.44 -19.38 44.27
CA PRO A 8 25.03 -19.53 43.94
C PRO A 8 24.78 -19.46 42.42
N PRO A 9 23.74 -20.13 41.91
CA PRO A 9 23.42 -20.13 40.49
C PRO A 9 23.03 -18.72 40.00
N PRO A 10 23.27 -18.40 38.72
CA PRO A 10 22.97 -17.08 38.17
C PRO A 10 21.46 -16.81 38.26
N THR A 11 21.11 -15.72 38.92
CA THR A 11 19.74 -15.25 39.09
C THR A 11 19.08 -15.13 37.71
N ALA A 12 18.07 -15.95 37.44
CA ALA A 12 17.30 -15.89 36.21
C ALA A 12 16.68 -14.50 36.07
N ALA A 13 17.22 -13.70 35.15
CA ALA A 13 16.71 -12.36 34.87
C ALA A 13 15.21 -12.43 34.53
N PRO A 14 14.39 -11.50 35.03
CA PRO A 14 12.95 -11.56 34.82
C PRO A 14 12.65 -11.45 33.31
N ARG A 15 12.17 -12.55 32.72
CA ARG A 15 11.65 -12.63 31.33
C ARG A 15 10.56 -11.58 31.03
N GLY A 16 10.00 -10.94 32.06
CA GLY A 16 8.96 -9.92 31.96
C GLY A 16 9.38 -8.59 31.29
N ARG A 17 10.67 -8.25 31.23
CA ARG A 17 11.10 -6.95 30.65
C ARG A 17 10.91 -6.87 29.13
N ARG A 18 11.01 -7.99 28.39
CA ARG A 18 10.75 -8.02 26.94
C ARG A 18 9.25 -7.90 26.62
N GLY A 19 8.40 -8.55 27.42
CA GLY A 19 6.94 -8.46 27.30
C GLY A 19 6.40 -7.06 27.63
N ALA A 20 6.95 -6.42 28.68
CA ALA A 20 6.58 -5.06 29.05
C ALA A 20 7.06 -4.01 28.05
N ARG A 21 8.26 -4.15 27.45
CA ARG A 21 8.72 -3.28 26.34
C ARG A 21 7.87 -3.45 25.08
N ARG A 22 7.36 -4.65 24.78
CA ARG A 22 6.38 -4.87 23.69
C ARG A 22 5.02 -4.22 24.00
N ARG A 23 4.49 -4.38 25.22
CA ARG A 23 3.22 -3.77 25.63
C ARG A 23 3.28 -2.24 25.73
N ARG A 24 4.47 -1.66 25.92
CA ARG A 24 4.70 -0.21 25.95
C ARG A 24 5.23 0.37 24.64
N ARG A 25 5.30 -0.41 23.55
CA ARG A 25 5.47 0.15 22.20
C ARG A 25 4.14 0.77 21.76
N SER A 26 3.95 1.99 22.26
CA SER A 26 3.03 3.03 21.83
C SER A 26 1.52 2.75 21.89
N LYS A 27 0.79 3.59 22.65
CA LYS A 27 -0.59 4.02 22.34
C LYS A 27 -0.73 4.70 20.96
N ARG A 28 0.17 4.42 20.00
CA ARG A 28 0.08 4.96 18.64
C ARG A 28 -0.84 4.05 17.85
N ARG A 29 -1.79 4.66 17.16
CA ARG A 29 -2.72 3.98 16.27
C ARG A 29 -1.92 3.15 15.26
N ASN A 30 -2.22 1.85 15.16
CA ASN A 30 -1.59 0.98 14.18
C ASN A 30 -2.28 1.16 12.83
N TRP A 31 -1.86 2.15 12.04
CA TRP A 31 -2.39 2.43 10.71
C TRP A 31 -2.19 1.27 9.72
N ALA A 32 -1.25 0.36 9.98
CA ALA A 32 -1.02 -0.83 9.16
C ALA A 32 -2.01 -1.97 9.43
N ALA A 33 -2.78 -1.93 10.52
CA ALA A 33 -3.78 -2.95 10.86
C ALA A 33 -5.22 -2.39 10.80
N LEU A 34 -5.45 -1.41 9.94
CA LEU A 34 -6.80 -0.97 9.63
C LEU A 34 -7.57 -2.07 8.88
N PRO A 35 -8.90 -2.16 9.07
CA PRO A 35 -9.77 -2.91 8.17
C PRO A 35 -9.61 -2.45 6.72
N LEU A 36 -9.78 -3.37 5.77
CA LEU A 36 -9.56 -3.12 4.35
C LEU A 36 -10.50 -2.05 3.81
N ASP A 37 -11.78 -2.09 4.16
CA ASP A 37 -12.79 -1.10 3.80
C ASP A 37 -12.40 0.33 4.21
N VAL A 38 -11.81 0.49 5.40
CA VAL A 38 -11.31 1.79 5.87
C VAL A 38 -10.09 2.25 5.06
N MET A 39 -9.19 1.32 4.71
CA MET A 39 -8.04 1.64 3.85
C MET A 39 -8.51 2.07 2.46
N LEU A 40 -9.41 1.32 1.83
CA LEU A 40 -10.00 1.65 0.54
C LEU A 40 -10.72 2.99 0.58
N TYR A 41 -11.48 3.28 1.64
CA TYR A 41 -12.12 4.58 1.82
C TYR A 41 -11.13 5.76 1.80
N VAL A 42 -9.96 5.60 2.44
CA VAL A 42 -8.91 6.62 2.44
C VAL A 42 -8.25 6.71 1.06
N LEU A 43 -7.94 5.58 0.43
CA LEU A 43 -7.29 5.53 -0.87
C LEU A 43 -8.16 6.14 -1.98
N HIS A 44 -9.48 5.95 -1.93
CA HIS A 44 -10.46 6.60 -2.81
C HIS A 44 -10.50 8.14 -2.71
N LYS A 45 -9.81 8.75 -1.74
CA LYS A 45 -9.66 10.21 -1.64
C LYS A 45 -8.45 10.73 -2.41
N LEU A 46 -7.54 9.87 -2.79
CA LEU A 46 -6.37 10.20 -3.58
C LEU A 46 -6.74 10.14 -5.07
N ASP A 47 -6.09 10.95 -5.91
CA ASP A 47 -6.18 10.74 -7.35
C ASP A 47 -5.34 9.52 -7.78
N ASP A 48 -5.59 8.99 -8.98
CA ASP A 48 -4.90 7.77 -9.45
C ASP A 48 -3.37 7.94 -9.50
N VAL A 49 -2.90 9.18 -9.69
CA VAL A 49 -1.47 9.51 -9.75
C VAL A 49 -0.86 9.43 -8.34
N GLU A 50 -1.49 10.06 -7.36
CA GLU A 50 -1.11 9.98 -5.95
C GLU A 50 -1.21 8.54 -5.43
N LEU A 51 -2.18 7.77 -5.90
CA LEU A 51 -2.36 6.39 -5.52
C LEU A 51 -1.17 5.52 -5.92
N MET A 52 -0.66 5.67 -7.16
CA MET A 52 0.52 4.95 -7.64
C MET A 52 1.83 5.52 -7.13
N PHE A 53 2.00 6.84 -7.17
CA PHE A 53 3.31 7.50 -7.04
C PHE A 53 3.45 8.32 -5.75
N GLY A 54 2.34 8.67 -5.10
CA GLY A 54 2.32 9.41 -3.83
C GLY A 54 2.80 8.60 -2.62
N GLY A 55 3.16 7.32 -2.83
CA GLY A 55 3.72 6.46 -1.80
C GLY A 55 2.75 5.63 -0.94
N PRO A 56 1.41 5.60 -1.09
CA PRO A 56 0.55 4.67 -0.34
C PRO A 56 1.03 3.22 -0.44
N ALA A 57 1.36 2.77 -1.66
CA ALA A 57 1.87 1.42 -1.91
C ALA A 57 3.28 1.16 -1.33
N ARG A 58 3.97 2.18 -0.83
CA ARG A 58 5.34 2.09 -0.27
C ARG A 58 5.38 2.18 1.26
N VAL A 59 4.25 2.43 1.92
CA VAL A 59 4.20 2.60 3.38
C VAL A 59 4.46 1.27 4.10
N CYS A 60 3.66 0.24 3.80
CA CYS A 60 3.79 -1.12 4.32
C CYS A 60 3.00 -2.12 3.46
N ARG A 61 3.16 -3.43 3.73
CA ARG A 61 2.49 -4.51 2.97
C ARG A 61 0.97 -4.35 2.92
N SER A 62 0.31 -4.10 4.05
CA SER A 62 -1.15 -3.96 4.08
C SER A 62 -1.67 -2.80 3.23
N TRP A 63 -0.93 -1.70 3.13
CA TRP A 63 -1.29 -0.57 2.26
C TRP A 63 -0.98 -0.86 0.80
N HIS A 64 0.14 -1.53 0.51
CA HIS A 64 0.41 -2.05 -0.82
C HIS A 64 -0.72 -2.97 -1.31
N ASP A 65 -1.12 -3.94 -0.49
CA ASP A 65 -2.17 -4.90 -0.85
C ASP A 65 -3.51 -4.18 -1.05
N ALA A 66 -3.84 -3.20 -0.22
CA ALA A 66 -5.03 -2.36 -0.40
C ALA A 66 -5.01 -1.53 -1.69
N VAL A 67 -3.85 -1.01 -2.11
CA VAL A 67 -3.69 -0.32 -3.40
C VAL A 67 -3.91 -1.28 -4.56
N CYS A 68 -3.54 -2.55 -4.44
CA CYS A 68 -3.72 -3.56 -5.48
C CYS A 68 -5.15 -4.09 -5.60
N GLU A 69 -6.07 -3.69 -4.72
CA GLU A 69 -7.45 -4.18 -4.74
C GLU A 69 -8.19 -3.72 -6.01
N PRO A 70 -8.81 -4.64 -6.79
CA PRO A 70 -9.51 -4.30 -8.02
C PRO A 70 -10.63 -3.26 -7.86
N GLU A 71 -11.25 -3.21 -6.67
CA GLU A 71 -12.32 -2.25 -6.38
C GLU A 71 -11.87 -0.80 -6.54
N LEU A 72 -10.61 -0.51 -6.18
CA LEU A 72 -10.02 0.81 -6.25
C LEU A 72 -9.81 1.28 -7.70
N TRP A 73 -9.66 0.34 -8.63
CA TRP A 73 -9.37 0.57 -10.04
C TRP A 73 -10.58 0.37 -10.96
N ARG A 74 -11.79 0.35 -10.40
CA ARG A 74 -13.03 0.30 -11.20
C ARG A 74 -13.26 1.57 -11.99
N ARG A 75 -12.71 2.69 -11.52
CA ARG A 75 -12.75 3.99 -12.17
C ARG A 75 -11.35 4.55 -12.20
N ILE A 76 -10.83 4.79 -13.39
CA ILE A 76 -9.47 5.28 -13.62
C ILE A 76 -9.57 6.66 -14.27
N ASP A 77 -9.01 7.69 -13.65
CA ASP A 77 -8.97 9.07 -14.13
C ASP A 77 -7.53 9.58 -14.34
N MET A 78 -7.07 9.43 -15.57
CA MET A 78 -5.75 9.84 -16.05
C MET A 78 -5.70 11.32 -16.45
N ARG A 79 -6.78 12.10 -16.28
CA ARG A 79 -6.77 13.53 -16.66
C ARG A 79 -5.90 14.38 -15.72
N GLY A 80 -5.65 13.85 -14.51
CA GLY A 80 -4.67 14.33 -13.54
C GLY A 80 -4.94 15.73 -12.97
N ARG A 81 -5.05 15.82 -11.64
CA ARG A 81 -4.98 17.09 -10.88
C ARG A 81 -3.56 17.40 -10.39
N SER A 82 -2.70 16.39 -10.27
CA SER A 82 -1.32 16.57 -9.79
C SER A 82 -0.35 16.90 -10.93
N LEU A 83 -0.14 18.21 -11.17
CA LEU A 83 0.87 18.73 -12.09
C LEU A 83 2.30 18.25 -11.73
N CYS A 84 2.54 17.89 -10.46
CA CYS A 84 3.85 17.51 -9.92
C CYS A 84 4.44 16.25 -10.53
N PHE A 85 3.62 15.32 -11.05
CA PHE A 85 4.10 14.04 -11.56
C PHE A 85 4.15 13.96 -13.08
N ARG A 86 3.53 14.91 -13.79
CA ARG A 86 3.40 14.90 -15.26
C ARG A 86 4.74 14.87 -16.00
N GLU A 87 5.78 15.47 -15.43
CA GLU A 87 7.12 15.50 -16.03
C GLU A 87 7.95 14.26 -15.73
N THR A 88 7.55 13.47 -14.72
CA THR A 88 8.35 12.34 -14.19
C THR A 88 7.77 10.96 -14.50
N VAL A 89 6.49 10.89 -14.90
CA VAL A 89 5.75 9.63 -15.04
C VAL A 89 5.18 9.49 -16.45
N SER A 90 5.43 8.35 -17.09
CA SER A 90 4.75 7.98 -18.33
C SER A 90 3.28 7.65 -18.06
N LEU A 91 2.37 8.44 -18.62
CA LEU A 91 0.92 8.21 -18.55
C LEU A 91 0.53 6.83 -19.11
N LYS A 92 1.23 6.34 -20.14
CA LYS A 92 0.98 5.01 -20.71
C LYS A 92 1.24 3.90 -19.71
N ASN A 93 2.38 3.93 -19.01
CA ASN A 93 2.72 2.92 -18.01
C ASN A 93 1.73 2.95 -16.84
N MET A 94 1.34 4.16 -16.41
CA MET A 94 0.35 4.34 -15.37
C MET A 94 -1.02 3.78 -15.79
N ALA A 95 -1.44 4.02 -17.03
CA ALA A 95 -2.69 3.46 -17.55
C ALA A 95 -2.63 1.93 -17.61
N GLN A 96 -1.54 1.35 -18.10
CA GLN A 96 -1.37 -0.10 -18.14
C GLN A 96 -1.41 -0.74 -16.76
N LEU A 97 -0.73 -0.15 -15.77
CA LEU A 97 -0.74 -0.66 -14.39
C LEU A 97 -2.12 -0.56 -13.75
N SER A 98 -2.83 0.56 -13.94
CA SER A 98 -4.16 0.77 -13.34
C SER A 98 -5.18 -0.22 -13.90
N ILE A 99 -5.12 -0.46 -15.21
CA ILE A 99 -5.90 -1.49 -15.89
C ILE A 99 -5.51 -2.88 -15.38
N TRP A 100 -4.22 -3.15 -15.19
CA TRP A 100 -3.76 -4.42 -14.66
C TRP A 100 -4.31 -4.69 -13.25
N PHE A 101 -4.26 -3.70 -12.35
CA PHE A 101 -4.82 -3.80 -11.01
C PHE A 101 -6.34 -3.93 -11.00
N SER A 102 -7.04 -3.36 -11.99
CA SER A 102 -8.49 -3.52 -12.12
C SER A 102 -8.94 -4.97 -12.29
N ALA A 103 -8.04 -5.87 -12.71
CA ALA A 103 -8.32 -7.28 -12.93
C ALA A 103 -9.60 -7.51 -13.77
N GLY A 104 -9.82 -6.67 -14.80
CA GLY A 104 -10.99 -6.72 -15.69
C GLY A 104 -12.27 -6.10 -15.11
N GLN A 105 -12.21 -5.46 -13.94
CA GLN A 105 -13.35 -4.78 -13.31
C GLN A 105 -13.43 -3.28 -13.62
N CYS A 106 -12.55 -2.77 -14.50
CA CYS A 106 -12.58 -1.37 -14.93
C CYS A 106 -13.90 -1.05 -15.64
N ARG A 107 -14.71 -0.16 -15.07
CA ARG A 107 -16.01 0.29 -15.61
C ARG A 107 -15.91 1.63 -16.31
N GLU A 108 -15.02 2.50 -15.83
CA GLU A 108 -14.88 3.85 -16.32
C GLU A 108 -13.41 4.19 -16.48
N PHE A 109 -13.03 4.68 -17.65
CA PHE A 109 -11.67 5.15 -17.94
C PHE A 109 -11.75 6.56 -18.53
N PHE A 110 -11.09 7.51 -17.89
CA PHE A 110 -10.98 8.89 -18.35
C PHE A 110 -9.52 9.19 -18.66
N GLY A 111 -9.23 9.61 -19.89
CA GLY A 111 -7.89 10.06 -20.26
C GLY A 111 -7.90 11.44 -20.88
N GLN A 112 -6.71 12.03 -21.00
CA GLN A 112 -6.48 13.25 -21.78
C GLN A 112 -5.82 12.88 -23.12
N HIS A 113 -5.43 13.87 -23.93
CA HIS A 113 -4.92 13.76 -25.30
C HIS A 113 -3.77 12.75 -25.55
N ASP A 114 -3.22 12.13 -24.50
CA ASP A 114 -2.15 11.13 -24.51
C ASP A 114 -2.66 9.66 -24.52
N VAL A 115 -3.97 9.43 -24.65
CA VAL A 115 -4.52 8.07 -24.85
C VAL A 115 -4.33 7.66 -26.32
N ASP A 116 -3.47 6.67 -26.56
CA ASP A 116 -3.25 6.07 -27.88
C ASP A 116 -4.20 4.89 -28.16
N ASN A 117 -4.34 4.54 -29.44
CA ASN A 117 -5.18 3.40 -29.87
C ASN A 117 -4.70 2.07 -29.27
N GLU A 118 -3.40 1.93 -28.97
CA GLU A 118 -2.83 0.72 -28.36
C GLU A 118 -3.35 0.52 -26.93
N LEU A 119 -3.44 1.59 -26.14
CA LEU A 119 -4.01 1.56 -24.80
C LEU A 119 -5.51 1.24 -24.81
N LEU A 120 -6.25 1.76 -25.79
CA LEU A 120 -7.67 1.42 -25.97
C LEU A 120 -7.86 -0.07 -26.34
N LEU A 121 -7.00 -0.62 -27.19
CA LEU A 121 -7.00 -2.05 -27.51
C LEU A 121 -6.65 -2.90 -26.27
N PHE A 122 -5.66 -2.46 -25.47
CA PHE A 122 -5.30 -3.13 -24.23
C PHE A 122 -6.44 -3.12 -23.20
N LEU A 123 -7.20 -2.03 -23.10
CA LEU A 123 -8.42 -1.97 -22.30
C LEU A 123 -9.47 -2.99 -22.76
N ALA A 124 -9.71 -3.07 -24.07
CA ALA A 124 -10.72 -3.94 -24.65
C ALA A 124 -10.40 -5.44 -24.44
N ASP A 125 -9.14 -5.84 -24.58
CA ASP A 125 -8.69 -7.22 -24.36
C ASP A 125 -8.92 -7.69 -22.91
N ARG A 126 -8.82 -6.77 -21.95
CA ARG A 126 -8.89 -7.09 -20.50
C ARG A 126 -10.31 -7.06 -19.94
N HIS A 127 -11.30 -6.66 -20.75
CA HIS A 127 -12.72 -6.63 -20.38
C HIS A 127 -13.52 -7.81 -21.01
N ASN A 128 -12.86 -8.70 -21.76
CA ASN A 128 -13.43 -9.91 -22.34
C ASN A 128 -13.02 -11.17 -21.55
#